data_AF-K9R9P8-F1
#
_entry.id   AF-K9R9P8-F1
#
_cell.length_a   1.000
_cell.length_b   1.000
_cell.length_c   1.000
_cell.angle_alpha   90.00
_cell.angle_beta   90.00
_cell.angle_gamma   90.00
#
_symmetry.space_group_name_H-M   'P 1'
#
loop_
_entity.id
_entity.type
_entity.pdbx_description
1 polymer ?
#
loop_
_entity_poly.entity_id
_entity_poly.type
_entity_poly.pdbx_seq_one_letter_code
_entity_poly.pdbx_strand_id
1 'polypeptide(L)'
;MIFFNSELARRKALKSALVSSILLFNMKSSLANQQVDKDSKNIDKPSQSSIQLDKNKVCPSANLLPIRSFNTAKYYVYICRGDNKNLLGYYVRIPKNLDNKITVPIAKKARETYIAINGELAYIITPYEMLITKRGKIILREKVISAVQADGKPLAKGCPEGNNTFARAETKSFFIYICGMGNPSSYVSVTRKSNRRINLPLKKWNQNSKQNGRYVAINGNIRFILTNKVLRVSRGERNVIKEKVLRWE
;
A
#
# COMPACT_ATOMS: atom_id res chain seq x y z
N MET A 1 6.52 27.79 -11.32
CA MET A 1 7.51 26.81 -11.80
C MET A 1 8.84 27.21 -11.20
N ILE A 2 9.27 26.58 -10.08
CA ILE A 2 10.58 26.81 -9.47
C ILE A 2 11.03 25.48 -8.83
N PHE A 3 12.19 25.01 -9.27
CA PHE A 3 12.95 23.85 -8.78
C PHE A 3 13.57 24.13 -7.41
N PHE A 4 13.82 23.09 -6.62
CA PHE A 4 15.00 23.04 -5.74
C PHE A 4 15.52 21.61 -5.61
N ASN A 5 16.62 21.37 -6.34
CA ASN A 5 17.69 20.45 -5.99
C ASN A 5 18.57 21.15 -4.94
N SER A 6 19.06 20.42 -3.94
CA SER A 6 20.38 20.67 -3.35
C SER A 6 20.80 19.46 -2.52
N GLU A 7 21.59 18.61 -3.16
CA GLU A 7 22.62 17.79 -2.56
C GLU A 7 23.79 18.72 -2.19
N LEU A 8 24.35 18.61 -0.96
CA LEU A 8 25.79 18.61 -0.67
C LEU A 8 26.06 18.80 0.83
N ALA A 9 26.93 17.93 1.37
CA ALA A 9 28.14 18.25 2.14
C ALA A 9 28.41 17.31 3.32
N ARG A 10 29.28 16.32 3.05
CA ARG A 10 30.22 15.64 3.95
C ARG A 10 30.93 16.60 4.93
N ARG A 11 31.25 16.14 6.15
CA ARG A 11 32.64 15.96 6.66
C ARG A 11 32.72 15.37 8.08
N LYS A 12 33.54 14.31 8.20
CA LYS A 12 34.57 13.93 9.22
C LYS A 12 34.11 13.85 10.71
N ALA A 13 34.06 12.65 11.30
CA ALA A 13 35.15 11.81 11.83
C ALA A 13 35.68 12.25 13.21
N LEU A 14 35.47 11.40 14.22
CA LEU A 14 36.29 11.35 15.43
C LEU A 14 36.41 9.89 15.90
N LYS A 15 37.65 9.51 16.24
CA LYS A 15 38.11 8.20 16.72
C LYS A 15 38.02 8.14 18.25
N SER A 16 37.82 6.95 18.83
CA SER A 16 38.76 6.34 19.82
C SER A 16 38.27 5.00 20.41
N ALA A 17 39.18 4.00 20.40
CA ALA A 17 39.52 2.94 21.38
C ALA A 17 38.40 2.15 22.14
N LEU A 18 38.30 0.80 22.03
CA LEU A 18 39.12 -0.32 22.57
C LEU A 18 39.11 -0.51 24.10
N VAL A 19 38.47 -1.59 24.59
CA VAL A 19 38.87 -2.60 25.65
C VAL A 19 37.84 -3.75 25.55
N SER A 20 38.13 -4.97 25.08
CA SER A 20 38.83 -6.15 25.65
C SER A 20 38.06 -7.00 26.68
N SER A 21 38.22 -8.33 26.53
CA SER A 21 37.87 -9.49 27.39
C SER A 21 36.39 -9.92 27.46
N ILE A 22 35.98 -11.02 26.78
CA ILE A 22 36.18 -12.46 27.08
C ILE A 22 35.45 -12.89 28.35
N LEU A 23 34.41 -13.72 28.19
CA LEU A 23 34.34 -15.04 28.84
C LEU A 23 33.29 -15.95 28.18
N LEU A 24 33.79 -17.15 27.91
CA LEU A 24 33.17 -18.37 27.40
C LEU A 24 31.96 -18.80 28.23
N PHE A 25 30.88 -19.26 27.58
CA PHE A 25 30.17 -20.47 27.98
C PHE A 25 29.59 -21.17 26.74
N ASN A 26 30.22 -22.32 26.41
CA ASN A 26 29.64 -23.38 25.62
C ASN A 26 28.52 -24.05 26.44
N MET A 27 27.35 -24.31 25.85
CA MET A 27 26.66 -25.58 26.03
C MET A 27 25.92 -25.97 24.75
N LYS A 28 26.32 -27.13 24.23
CA LYS A 28 25.68 -27.94 23.19
C LYS A 28 24.61 -28.84 23.83
N SER A 29 23.80 -29.43 22.94
CA SER A 29 22.82 -30.52 23.12
C SER A 29 21.43 -30.03 23.56
N SER A 30 20.32 -30.50 22.99
CA SER A 30 20.06 -31.83 22.45
C SER A 30 18.90 -31.80 21.43
N LEU A 31 19.03 -32.60 20.37
CA LEU A 31 17.94 -33.05 19.52
C LEU A 31 17.07 -34.05 20.30
N ALA A 32 15.76 -33.87 20.27
CA ALA A 32 14.83 -34.97 20.50
C ALA A 32 13.59 -34.79 19.62
N ASN A 33 13.55 -35.62 18.58
CA ASN A 33 12.34 -35.98 17.84
C ASN A 33 11.34 -36.61 18.81
N GLN A 34 10.08 -36.18 18.76
CA GLN A 34 8.96 -37.07 19.00
C GLN A 34 7.91 -36.85 17.91
N GLN A 35 7.92 -37.84 17.02
CA GLN A 35 6.88 -38.20 16.09
C GLN A 35 5.75 -38.83 16.91
N VAL A 36 4.56 -38.24 16.86
CA VAL A 36 3.34 -38.91 17.31
C VAL A 36 2.31 -38.73 16.21
N ASP A 37 2.18 -39.77 15.41
CA ASP A 37 1.01 -40.03 14.60
C ASP A 37 -0.21 -40.17 15.52
N LYS A 38 -1.24 -39.37 15.27
CA LYS A 38 -2.62 -39.74 15.59
C LYS A 38 -3.53 -39.30 14.46
N ASP A 39 -4.02 -40.30 13.74
CA ASP A 39 -5.25 -40.29 12.97
C ASP A 39 -6.36 -39.50 13.69
N SER A 40 -6.89 -38.48 13.02
CA SER A 40 -8.29 -38.11 13.23
C SER A 40 -8.89 -37.45 11.99
N LYS A 41 -9.71 -38.25 11.30
CA LYS A 41 -11.04 -37.88 10.77
C LYS A 41 -11.10 -36.66 9.86
N ASN A 42 -11.13 -37.00 8.58
CA ASN A 42 -11.87 -36.38 7.49
C ASN A 42 -13.08 -35.55 7.97
N ILE A 43 -12.97 -34.22 7.84
CA ILE A 43 -14.11 -33.31 7.79
C ILE A 43 -13.86 -32.44 6.56
N ASP A 44 -14.65 -32.70 5.52
CA ASP A 44 -14.68 -31.94 4.28
C ASP A 44 -14.81 -30.44 4.57
N LYS A 45 -13.70 -29.71 4.38
CA LYS A 45 -13.73 -28.25 4.26
C LYS A 45 -13.94 -27.90 2.79
N PRO A 46 -14.85 -26.96 2.48
CA PRO A 46 -15.13 -26.58 1.10
C PRO A 46 -13.86 -25.98 0.50
N SER A 47 -13.34 -26.67 -0.50
CA SER A 47 -12.32 -26.21 -1.42
C SER A 47 -12.69 -24.81 -1.91
N GLN A 48 -12.05 -23.79 -1.34
CA GLN A 48 -11.91 -22.50 -2.01
C GLN A 48 -11.00 -22.74 -3.20
N SER A 49 -11.61 -23.14 -4.32
CA SER A 49 -10.94 -23.18 -5.61
C SER A 49 -10.56 -21.75 -6.01
N SER A 50 -9.41 -21.28 -5.52
CA SER A 50 -8.74 -20.16 -6.16
C SER A 50 -8.40 -20.64 -7.57
N ILE A 51 -9.11 -20.14 -8.57
CA ILE A 51 -8.71 -20.28 -9.96
C ILE A 51 -7.32 -19.65 -10.04
N GLN A 52 -6.27 -20.47 -9.95
CA GLN A 52 -4.91 -20.05 -10.25
C GLN A 52 -4.89 -19.85 -11.76
N LEU A 53 -5.21 -18.63 -12.19
CA LEU A 53 -5.06 -18.26 -13.59
C LEU A 53 -3.60 -18.54 -13.98
N ASP A 54 -3.41 -19.35 -15.02
CA ASP A 54 -2.09 -19.63 -15.56
C ASP A 54 -1.41 -18.30 -15.87
N LYS A 55 -0.37 -17.97 -15.08
CA LYS A 55 0.34 -16.69 -15.15
C LYS A 55 0.87 -16.42 -16.55
N ASN A 56 1.11 -17.48 -17.33
CA ASN A 56 1.62 -17.41 -18.70
C ASN A 56 0.57 -16.94 -19.72
N LYS A 57 -0.72 -16.95 -19.36
CA LYS A 57 -1.83 -16.55 -20.25
C LYS A 57 -2.46 -15.20 -19.90
N VAL A 58 -2.02 -14.56 -18.82
CA VAL A 58 -2.57 -13.26 -18.39
C VAL A 58 -2.19 -12.17 -19.40
N CYS A 59 -0.91 -12.04 -19.67
CA CYS A 59 -0.36 -10.93 -20.43
C CYS A 59 -0.52 -11.09 -21.95
N PRO A 60 -0.42 -10.00 -22.73
CA PRO A 60 -0.68 -10.05 -24.18
C PRO A 60 0.25 -10.96 -24.98
N SER A 61 1.43 -11.28 -24.45
CA SER A 61 2.36 -12.27 -25.01
C SER A 61 3.01 -13.04 -23.86
N ALA A 62 3.37 -14.30 -24.11
CA ALA A 62 4.00 -15.18 -23.11
C ALA A 62 5.31 -14.61 -22.55
N ASN A 63 6.04 -13.80 -23.35
CA ASN A 63 7.29 -13.18 -22.94
C ASN A 63 7.09 -11.99 -21.98
N LEU A 64 5.87 -11.46 -21.90
CA LEU A 64 5.55 -10.30 -21.08
C LEU A 64 4.99 -10.77 -19.75
N LEU A 65 5.85 -11.01 -18.77
CA LEU A 65 5.40 -11.54 -17.48
C LEU A 65 4.62 -10.49 -16.66
N PRO A 66 3.65 -10.92 -15.82
CA PRO A 66 3.00 -10.04 -14.86
C PRO A 66 4.00 -9.59 -13.78
N ILE A 67 4.14 -8.28 -13.61
CA ILE A 67 5.03 -7.66 -12.62
C ILE A 67 4.31 -7.17 -11.37
N ARG A 68 3.00 -7.00 -11.45
CA ARG A 68 2.10 -6.70 -10.32
C ARG A 68 0.78 -7.43 -10.51
N SER A 69 0.13 -7.76 -9.40
CA SER A 69 -1.28 -8.14 -9.42
C SER A 69 -2.04 -7.43 -8.31
N PHE A 70 -3.31 -7.16 -8.58
CA PHE A 70 -4.25 -6.48 -7.70
C PHE A 70 -5.55 -7.26 -7.71
N ASN A 71 -6.05 -7.55 -6.52
CA ASN A 71 -7.30 -8.24 -6.31
C ASN A 71 -8.35 -7.25 -5.82
N THR A 72 -9.51 -7.22 -6.45
CA THR A 72 -10.67 -6.42 -6.04
C THR A 72 -11.84 -7.34 -5.74
N ALA A 73 -13.01 -6.80 -5.42
CA ALA A 73 -14.19 -7.62 -5.22
C ALA A 73 -14.57 -8.34 -6.52
N LYS A 74 -14.57 -7.62 -7.66
CA LYS A 74 -15.10 -8.15 -8.92
C LYS A 74 -14.06 -8.47 -9.98
N TYR A 75 -12.81 -8.02 -9.80
CA TYR A 75 -11.77 -8.14 -10.82
C TYR A 75 -10.42 -8.61 -10.26
N TYR A 76 -9.70 -9.35 -11.09
CA TYR A 76 -8.25 -9.42 -11.05
C TYR A 76 -7.67 -8.40 -12.02
N VAL A 77 -6.67 -7.65 -11.57
CA VAL A 77 -5.94 -6.70 -12.40
C VAL A 77 -4.46 -7.03 -12.34
N TYR A 78 -3.80 -7.05 -13.49
CA TYR A 78 -2.39 -7.31 -13.62
C TYR A 78 -1.71 -6.16 -14.36
N ILE A 79 -0.47 -5.90 -13.98
CA ILE A 79 0.43 -5.05 -14.76
C ILE A 79 1.47 -5.97 -15.36
N CYS A 80 1.50 -6.04 -16.69
CA CYS A 80 2.47 -6.82 -17.44
C CYS A 80 3.66 -5.96 -17.82
N ARG A 81 4.83 -6.60 -17.95
CA ARG A 81 6.04 -5.96 -18.48
C ARG A 81 5.78 -5.36 -19.87
N GLY A 82 6.48 -4.28 -20.18
CA GLY A 82 6.46 -3.63 -21.49
C GLY A 82 7.35 -4.30 -22.52
N ASP A 83 7.17 -3.88 -23.76
CA ASP A 83 7.99 -4.23 -24.91
C ASP A 83 8.45 -2.94 -25.62
N ASN A 84 9.11 -3.08 -26.78
CA ASN A 84 9.64 -1.96 -27.56
C ASN A 84 8.56 -0.97 -28.01
N LYS A 85 7.30 -1.40 -28.13
CA LYS A 85 6.17 -0.52 -28.53
C LYS A 85 5.56 0.16 -27.32
N ASN A 86 5.39 -0.58 -26.22
CA ASN A 86 4.73 -0.14 -25.00
C ASN A 86 5.67 -0.30 -23.80
N LEU A 87 6.66 0.58 -23.71
CA LEU A 87 7.73 0.54 -22.70
C LEU A 87 7.21 0.53 -21.25
N LEU A 88 6.08 1.18 -21.00
CA LEU A 88 5.47 1.26 -19.66
C LEU A 88 4.70 -0.01 -19.26
N GLY A 89 4.51 -0.96 -20.17
CA GLY A 89 3.76 -2.18 -19.94
C GLY A 89 2.29 -2.09 -20.31
N TYR A 90 1.58 -3.12 -19.87
CA TYR A 90 0.16 -3.31 -20.18
C TYR A 90 -0.65 -3.46 -18.90
N TYR A 91 -1.79 -2.79 -18.87
CA TYR A 91 -2.84 -3.01 -17.90
C TYR A 91 -3.73 -4.14 -18.40
N VAL A 92 -3.87 -5.20 -17.62
CA VAL A 92 -4.77 -6.32 -17.92
C VAL A 92 -5.83 -6.42 -16.82
N ARG A 93 -7.10 -6.44 -17.18
CA ARG A 93 -8.21 -6.63 -16.24
C ARG A 93 -9.06 -7.82 -16.66
N ILE A 94 -9.35 -8.69 -15.69
CA ILE A 94 -10.10 -9.93 -15.86
C ILE A 94 -11.22 -9.92 -14.81
N PRO A 95 -12.50 -9.86 -15.19
CA PRO A 95 -13.60 -10.01 -14.25
C PRO A 95 -13.61 -11.43 -13.66
N LYS A 96 -14.00 -11.58 -12.40
CA LYS A 96 -14.02 -12.90 -11.74
C LYS A 96 -15.15 -13.81 -12.21
N ASN A 97 -16.21 -13.22 -12.74
CA ASN A 97 -17.44 -13.93 -13.10
C ASN A 97 -17.65 -14.01 -14.62
N LEU A 98 -16.69 -13.54 -15.42
CA LEU A 98 -16.77 -13.53 -16.88
C LEU A 98 -15.43 -13.97 -17.45
N ASP A 99 -15.47 -14.76 -18.52
CA ASP A 99 -14.26 -15.22 -19.21
C ASP A 99 -13.83 -14.23 -20.30
N ASN A 100 -13.74 -12.95 -19.95
CA ASN A 100 -13.22 -11.93 -20.83
C ASN A 100 -12.07 -11.18 -20.16
N LYS A 101 -11.11 -10.73 -20.97
CA LYS A 101 -10.04 -9.86 -20.48
C LYS A 101 -9.91 -8.62 -21.35
N ILE A 102 -9.54 -7.52 -20.71
CA ILE A 102 -9.17 -6.30 -21.39
C ILE A 102 -7.68 -6.08 -21.18
N THR A 103 -6.98 -5.79 -22.27
CA THR A 103 -5.56 -5.43 -22.27
C THR A 103 -5.40 -4.05 -22.90
N VAL A 104 -4.79 -3.11 -22.19
CA VAL A 104 -4.58 -1.73 -22.65
C VAL A 104 -3.15 -1.29 -22.33
N PRO A 105 -2.44 -0.63 -23.25
CA PRO A 105 -1.11 -0.10 -22.96
C PRO A 105 -1.18 0.97 -21.86
N ILE A 106 -0.16 0.98 -21.01
CA ILE A 106 -0.05 1.95 -19.92
C ILE A 106 0.45 3.27 -20.51
N ALA A 107 -0.36 4.32 -20.36
CA ALA A 107 -0.04 5.66 -20.84
C ALA A 107 0.83 6.43 -19.82
N LYS A 108 0.59 6.23 -18.52
CA LYS A 108 1.33 6.93 -17.45
C LYS A 108 1.54 6.02 -16.25
N LYS A 109 2.71 6.15 -15.62
CA LYS A 109 3.07 5.48 -14.37
C LYS A 109 3.64 6.48 -13.38
N ALA A 110 3.16 6.45 -12.14
CA ALA A 110 3.72 7.19 -11.02
C ALA A 110 3.78 6.30 -9.79
N ARG A 111 4.98 5.85 -9.41
CA ARG A 111 5.18 4.84 -8.36
C ARG A 111 4.35 3.58 -8.68
N GLU A 112 3.47 3.17 -7.76
CA GLU A 112 2.53 2.05 -7.92
C GLU A 112 1.14 2.50 -8.43
N THR A 113 1.06 3.69 -9.04
CA THR A 113 -0.13 4.14 -9.80
C THR A 113 0.10 3.90 -11.28
N TYR A 114 -0.81 3.17 -11.90
CA TYR A 114 -0.77 2.84 -13.32
C TYR A 114 -2.03 3.38 -13.98
N ILE A 115 -1.86 4.07 -15.11
CA ILE A 115 -2.95 4.67 -15.88
C ILE A 115 -2.84 4.17 -17.31
N ALA A 116 -3.85 3.42 -17.75
CA ALA A 116 -4.00 2.99 -19.13
C ALA A 116 -5.17 3.74 -19.77
N ILE A 117 -5.05 4.12 -21.05
CA ILE A 117 -6.05 4.92 -21.76
C ILE A 117 -6.47 4.17 -23.03
N ASN A 118 -7.78 4.03 -23.23
CA ASN A 118 -8.34 3.49 -24.46
C ASN A 118 -9.51 4.38 -24.89
N GLY A 119 -9.27 5.24 -25.89
CA GLY A 119 -10.21 6.28 -26.30
C GLY A 119 -10.57 7.20 -25.13
N GLU A 120 -11.85 7.28 -24.80
CA GLU A 120 -12.38 8.13 -23.72
C GLU A 120 -12.27 7.51 -22.32
N LEU A 121 -11.85 6.24 -22.24
CA LEU A 121 -11.75 5.50 -21.00
C LEU A 121 -10.33 5.58 -20.43
N ALA A 122 -10.22 5.93 -19.16
CA ALA A 122 -8.99 5.78 -18.40
C ALA A 122 -9.18 4.74 -17.29
N TYR A 123 -8.30 3.75 -17.28
CA TYR A 123 -8.21 2.67 -16.29
C TYR A 123 -7.07 3.01 -15.34
N ILE A 124 -7.39 3.18 -14.06
CA ILE A 124 -6.44 3.61 -13.03
C ILE A 124 -6.41 2.52 -11.95
N ILE A 125 -5.23 2.05 -11.62
CA ILE A 125 -5.03 1.11 -10.51
C ILE A 125 -3.92 1.59 -9.58
N THR A 126 -4.18 1.46 -8.29
CA THR A 126 -3.26 1.72 -7.19
C THR A 126 -3.33 0.54 -6.21
N PRO A 127 -2.44 0.44 -5.20
CA PRO A 127 -2.58 -0.55 -4.14
C PRO A 127 -3.85 -0.40 -3.27
N TYR A 128 -4.59 0.70 -3.44
CA TYR A 128 -5.71 1.08 -2.57
C TYR A 128 -7.07 0.98 -3.25
N GLU A 129 -7.15 1.45 -4.49
CA GLU A 129 -8.38 1.45 -5.29
C GLU A 129 -8.09 1.26 -6.78
N MET A 130 -9.11 0.71 -7.46
CA MET A 130 -9.24 0.67 -8.91
C MET A 130 -10.31 1.67 -9.31
N LEU A 131 -10.03 2.51 -10.31
CA LEU A 131 -10.97 3.45 -10.90
C LEU A 131 -11.05 3.24 -12.41
N ILE A 132 -12.25 3.37 -12.97
CA ILE A 132 -12.44 3.57 -14.39
C ILE A 132 -13.19 4.86 -14.58
N THR A 133 -12.68 5.70 -15.47
CA THR A 133 -13.31 6.97 -15.80
C THR A 133 -13.64 7.03 -17.28
N LYS A 134 -14.76 7.67 -17.63
CA LYS A 134 -15.15 8.00 -19.00
C LYS A 134 -15.26 9.51 -19.11
N ARG A 135 -14.49 10.14 -20.00
CA ARG A 135 -14.44 11.61 -20.16
C ARG A 135 -14.24 12.33 -18.81
N GLY A 136 -13.37 11.78 -17.95
CA GLY A 136 -13.06 12.31 -16.63
C GLY A 136 -14.07 12.01 -15.51
N LYS A 137 -15.24 11.43 -15.80
CA LYS A 137 -16.23 11.02 -14.79
C LYS A 137 -15.97 9.59 -14.34
N ILE A 138 -16.00 9.33 -13.03
CA ILE A 138 -15.83 7.97 -12.48
C ILE A 138 -17.08 7.15 -12.81
N ILE A 139 -16.89 6.04 -13.53
CA ILE A 139 -17.94 5.08 -13.86
C ILE A 139 -17.80 3.76 -13.10
N LEU A 140 -16.62 3.48 -12.56
CA LEU A 140 -16.36 2.34 -11.69
C LEU A 140 -15.34 2.73 -10.63
N ARG A 141 -15.60 2.31 -9.38
CA ARG A 141 -14.64 2.40 -8.28
C ARG A 141 -14.70 1.13 -7.45
N GLU A 142 -13.56 0.49 -7.26
CA GLU A 142 -13.42 -0.67 -6.36
C GLU A 142 -12.29 -0.50 -5.37
N LYS A 143 -12.49 -1.00 -4.15
CA LYS A 143 -11.43 -1.16 -3.16
C LYS A 143 -10.53 -2.30 -3.61
N VAL A 144 -9.23 -2.05 -3.63
CA VAL A 144 -8.25 -3.12 -3.81
C VAL A 144 -8.12 -3.85 -2.48
N ILE A 145 -8.33 -5.16 -2.50
CA ILE A 145 -8.26 -6.06 -1.35
C ILE A 145 -6.79 -6.39 -1.08
N SER A 146 -6.09 -6.93 -2.08
CA SER A 146 -4.66 -7.21 -2.03
C SER A 146 -3.95 -6.68 -3.27
N ALA A 147 -2.67 -6.34 -3.11
CA ALA A 147 -1.80 -5.92 -4.19
C ALA A 147 -0.41 -6.50 -3.93
N VAL A 148 0.15 -7.20 -4.92
CA VAL A 148 1.41 -7.93 -4.76
C VAL A 148 2.37 -7.69 -5.93
N GLN A 149 3.65 -7.84 -5.64
CA GLN A 149 4.75 -7.81 -6.60
C GLN A 149 4.90 -9.17 -7.31
N ALA A 150 5.78 -9.21 -8.31
CA ALA A 150 6.09 -10.44 -9.06
C ALA A 150 6.64 -11.56 -8.16
N ASP A 151 7.39 -11.21 -7.13
CA ASP A 151 7.96 -12.12 -6.12
C ASP A 151 6.95 -12.52 -5.03
N GLY A 152 5.68 -12.10 -5.16
CA GLY A 152 4.62 -12.38 -4.21
C GLY A 152 4.59 -11.45 -2.99
N LYS A 153 5.57 -10.55 -2.82
CA LYS A 153 5.57 -9.62 -1.68
C LYS A 153 4.42 -8.63 -1.79
N PRO A 154 3.72 -8.32 -0.67
CA PRO A 154 2.65 -7.35 -0.68
C PRO A 154 3.20 -5.95 -0.97
N LEU A 155 2.48 -5.20 -1.81
CA LEU A 155 2.73 -3.77 -1.96
C LEU A 155 2.35 -3.05 -0.67
N ALA A 156 3.22 -2.15 -0.21
CA ALA A 156 3.04 -1.43 1.03
C ALA A 156 1.70 -0.67 1.04
N LYS A 157 0.76 -1.15 1.88
CA LYS A 157 -0.60 -0.63 2.00
C LYS A 157 -0.89 -0.27 3.45
N GLY A 158 -1.27 0.98 3.69
CA GLY A 158 -1.71 1.42 5.00
C GLY A 158 -0.57 1.51 6.02
N CYS A 159 -0.66 0.75 7.11
CA CYS A 159 0.35 0.78 8.17
C CYS A 159 1.68 0.14 7.74
N PRO A 160 2.82 0.56 8.31
CA PRO A 160 4.08 -0.17 8.17
C PRO A 160 3.95 -1.60 8.67
N GLU A 161 4.81 -2.50 8.19
CA GLU A 161 4.86 -3.88 8.67
C GLU A 161 5.10 -3.93 10.19
N GLY A 162 4.46 -4.88 10.86
CA GLY A 162 4.47 -4.99 12.32
C GLY A 162 3.52 -4.05 13.08
N ASN A 163 2.89 -3.07 12.42
CA ASN A 163 1.94 -2.16 13.05
C ASN A 163 0.47 -2.55 12.79
N ASN A 164 -0.35 -2.43 13.84
CA ASN A 164 -1.81 -2.53 13.74
C ASN A 164 -2.41 -1.24 13.22
N THR A 165 -3.56 -1.35 12.53
CA THR A 165 -4.38 -0.19 12.13
C THR A 165 -5.41 0.10 13.21
N PHE A 166 -5.37 1.28 13.81
CA PHE A 166 -6.33 1.74 14.82
C PHE A 166 -7.48 2.55 14.25
N ALA A 167 -7.23 3.24 13.14
CA ALA A 167 -8.25 3.96 12.40
C ALA A 167 -7.82 4.07 10.94
N ARG A 168 -8.78 4.03 10.03
CA ARG A 168 -8.61 4.28 8.61
C ARG A 168 -9.63 5.30 8.17
N ALA A 169 -9.16 6.34 7.49
CA ALA A 169 -10.02 7.36 6.92
C ALA A 169 -9.79 7.50 5.43
N GLU A 170 -10.87 7.72 4.70
CA GLU A 170 -10.82 8.03 3.27
C GLU A 170 -11.40 9.43 3.04
N THR A 171 -10.67 10.26 2.31
CA THR A 171 -11.09 11.61 1.90
C THR A 171 -11.11 11.72 0.38
N LYS A 172 -11.44 12.89 -0.17
CA LYS A 172 -11.41 13.13 -1.62
C LYS A 172 -10.01 12.90 -2.19
N SER A 173 -8.97 13.26 -1.46
CA SER A 173 -7.59 13.28 -1.96
C SER A 173 -6.65 12.29 -1.26
N PHE A 174 -7.04 11.72 -0.13
CA PHE A 174 -6.15 10.90 0.70
C PHE A 174 -6.78 9.61 1.23
N PHE A 175 -5.93 8.60 1.39
CA PHE A 175 -6.13 7.49 2.33
C PHE A 175 -5.26 7.76 3.56
N ILE A 176 -5.85 7.68 4.75
CA ILE A 176 -5.17 7.95 6.00
C ILE A 176 -5.31 6.72 6.90
N TYR A 177 -4.23 6.40 7.61
CA TYR A 177 -4.15 5.30 8.54
C TYR A 177 -3.51 5.79 9.82
N ILE A 178 -4.10 5.39 10.94
CA ILE A 178 -3.49 5.52 12.25
C ILE A 178 -2.94 4.16 12.64
N CYS A 179 -1.64 4.15 12.96
CA CYS A 179 -0.87 2.93 13.09
C CYS A 179 -0.13 2.87 14.43
N GLY A 180 0.16 1.67 14.91
CA GLY A 180 1.10 1.47 16.01
C GLY A 180 1.11 0.03 16.55
N MET A 181 1.98 -0.21 17.53
CA MET A 181 2.11 -1.49 18.23
C MET A 181 1.40 -1.36 19.58
N GLY A 182 0.26 -2.02 19.76
CA GLY A 182 -0.55 -1.95 21.00
C GLY A 182 -1.31 -0.62 21.21
N ASN A 183 -0.73 0.52 20.84
CA ASN A 183 -1.35 1.85 20.91
C ASN A 183 -1.15 2.69 19.64
N PRO A 184 -2.03 3.66 19.33
CA PRO A 184 -1.84 4.61 18.23
C PRO A 184 -0.56 5.42 18.43
N SER A 185 0.39 5.33 17.50
CA SER A 185 1.69 6.03 17.59
C SER A 185 2.08 6.80 16.33
N SER A 186 1.49 6.47 15.18
CA SER A 186 1.86 7.05 13.89
C SER A 186 0.66 7.38 13.01
N TYR A 187 0.82 8.44 12.24
CA TYR A 187 -0.08 8.92 11.21
C TYR A 187 0.54 8.63 9.85
N VAL A 188 -0.14 7.82 9.05
CA VAL A 188 0.24 7.54 7.66
C VAL A 188 -0.79 8.14 6.74
N SER A 189 -0.34 8.94 5.78
CA SER A 189 -1.22 9.50 4.75
C SER A 189 -0.68 9.20 3.36
N VAL A 190 -1.57 8.83 2.46
CA VAL A 190 -1.28 8.45 1.08
C VAL A 190 -2.15 9.27 0.14
N THR A 191 -1.54 10.02 -0.77
CA THR A 191 -2.27 10.79 -1.78
C THR A 191 -2.91 9.84 -2.81
N ARG A 192 -4.19 10.00 -3.12
CA ARG A 192 -4.88 9.20 -4.15
C ARG A 192 -4.27 9.37 -5.55
N LYS A 193 -3.92 10.61 -5.92
CA LYS A 193 -3.43 10.93 -7.29
C LYS A 193 -2.04 10.40 -7.59
N SER A 194 -1.12 10.47 -6.61
CA SER A 194 0.32 10.23 -6.85
C SER A 194 0.89 9.06 -6.06
N ASN A 195 0.08 8.44 -5.21
CA ASN A 195 0.49 7.41 -4.26
C ASN A 195 1.74 7.80 -3.42
N ARG A 196 1.92 9.11 -3.19
CA ARG A 196 2.93 9.63 -2.27
C ARG A 196 2.48 9.35 -0.85
N ARG A 197 3.37 8.75 -0.07
CA ARG A 197 3.14 8.34 1.31
C ARG A 197 3.99 9.18 2.25
N ILE A 198 3.40 9.61 3.35
CA ILE A 198 4.10 10.16 4.51
C ILE A 198 3.77 9.31 5.73
N ASN A 199 4.74 9.19 6.64
CA ASN A 199 4.58 8.53 7.93
C ASN A 199 5.15 9.47 9.00
N LEU A 200 4.31 9.90 9.94
CA LEU A 200 4.65 10.89 10.95
C LEU A 200 4.30 10.34 12.34
N PRO A 201 5.09 10.63 13.38
CA PRO A 201 4.69 10.33 14.74
C PRO A 201 3.45 11.13 15.14
N LEU A 202 2.56 10.51 15.90
CA LEU A 202 1.48 11.23 16.56
C LEU A 202 2.01 12.03 17.74
N LYS A 203 1.41 13.21 17.97
CA LYS A 203 1.60 13.94 19.22
C LYS A 203 1.01 13.10 20.37
N LYS A 204 1.67 13.14 21.55
CA LYS A 204 1.30 12.35 22.74
C LYS A 204 -0.22 12.29 22.91
N TRP A 205 -0.67 11.04 23.02
CA TRP A 205 -2.07 10.65 23.04
C TRP A 205 -2.62 10.77 24.47
N ASN A 206 -3.41 11.80 24.73
CA ASN A 206 -4.08 11.99 26.02
C ASN A 206 -5.41 11.22 26.06
N GLN A 207 -5.90 10.84 27.25
CA GLN A 207 -7.14 10.06 27.39
C GLN A 207 -8.37 10.70 26.70
N ASN A 208 -8.48 12.03 26.72
CA ASN A 208 -9.56 12.78 26.03
C ASN A 208 -9.51 12.66 24.49
N SER A 209 -8.34 12.34 23.90
CA SER A 209 -8.20 12.10 22.46
C SER A 209 -8.78 10.73 22.06
N LYS A 210 -8.83 9.78 23.00
CA LYS A 210 -9.36 8.42 22.80
C LYS A 210 -10.87 8.41 22.61
N GLN A 211 -11.59 9.27 23.32
CA GLN A 211 -13.05 9.38 23.22
C GLN A 211 -13.52 10.12 21.95
N ASN A 212 -12.70 11.02 21.40
CA ASN A 212 -13.11 11.88 20.28
C ASN A 212 -12.58 11.47 18.90
N GLY A 213 -11.85 10.35 18.80
CA GLY A 213 -11.28 9.87 17.53
C GLY A 213 -10.40 10.92 16.84
N ARG A 214 -9.72 11.76 17.63
CA ARG A 214 -8.94 12.90 17.13
C ARG A 214 -7.45 12.60 17.17
N TYR A 215 -6.84 12.53 16.00
CA TYR A 215 -5.41 12.25 15.83
C TYR A 215 -4.69 13.50 15.34
N VAL A 216 -3.51 13.78 15.93
CA VAL A 216 -2.71 14.95 15.59
C VAL A 216 -1.28 14.51 15.29
N ALA A 217 -0.76 14.88 14.12
CA ALA A 217 0.64 14.72 13.75
C ALA A 217 1.23 16.07 13.34
N ILE A 218 2.54 16.24 13.53
CA ILE A 218 3.26 17.49 13.23
C ILE A 218 4.51 17.14 12.43
N ASN A 219 4.78 17.91 11.38
CA ASN A 219 6.02 17.86 10.63
C ASN A 219 6.51 19.30 10.38
N GLY A 220 7.47 19.76 11.19
CA GLY A 220 7.90 21.16 11.19
C GLY A 220 6.73 22.11 11.49
N ASN A 221 6.50 23.07 10.59
CA ASN A 221 5.39 24.02 10.68
C ASN A 221 4.05 23.49 10.13
N ILE A 222 3.99 22.22 9.69
CA ILE A 222 2.79 21.60 9.15
C ILE A 222 2.11 20.75 10.23
N ARG A 223 0.84 21.03 10.50
CA ARG A 223 0.01 20.30 11.46
C ARG A 223 -1.09 19.53 10.73
N PHE A 224 -1.20 18.25 11.04
CA PHE A 224 -2.22 17.35 10.52
C PHE A 224 -3.19 17.02 11.65
N ILE A 225 -4.48 17.24 11.44
CA ILE A 225 -5.54 16.91 12.38
C ILE A 225 -6.55 16.04 11.65
N LEU A 226 -6.70 14.81 12.10
CA LEU A 226 -7.68 13.86 11.61
C LEU A 226 -8.75 13.63 12.68
N THR A 227 -10.00 13.62 12.26
CA THR A 227 -11.16 13.20 13.04
C THR A 227 -12.02 12.29 12.16
N ASN A 228 -13.03 11.62 12.72
CA ASN A 228 -14.00 10.85 11.94
C ASN A 228 -14.83 11.67 10.93
N LYS A 229 -14.82 13.01 11.02
CA LYS A 229 -15.57 13.91 10.14
C LYS A 229 -14.70 14.66 9.13
N VAL A 230 -13.48 15.03 9.52
CA VAL A 230 -12.66 15.95 8.73
C VAL A 230 -11.16 15.66 8.88
N LEU A 231 -10.44 15.78 7.76
CA LEU A 231 -9.01 15.97 7.70
C LEU A 231 -8.70 17.47 7.54
N ARG A 232 -7.87 18.02 8.43
CA ARG A 232 -7.33 19.37 8.32
C ARG A 232 -5.80 19.32 8.28
N VAL A 233 -5.21 20.03 7.33
CA VAL A 233 -3.77 20.26 7.26
C VAL A 233 -3.52 21.75 7.24
N SER A 234 -2.74 22.22 8.20
CA SER A 234 -2.42 23.64 8.38
C SER A 234 -0.92 23.85 8.28
N ARG A 235 -0.48 24.97 7.72
CA ARG A 235 0.93 25.41 7.70
C ARG A 235 1.01 26.73 8.44
N GLY A 236 1.60 26.73 9.63
CA GLY A 236 1.42 27.83 10.59
C GLY A 236 -0.07 28.01 10.91
N GLU A 237 -0.58 29.23 10.76
CA GLU A 237 -1.98 29.57 11.02
C GLU A 237 -2.91 29.31 9.82
N ARG A 238 -2.36 29.09 8.62
CA ARG A 238 -3.14 28.95 7.40
C ARG A 238 -3.59 27.50 7.20
N ASN A 239 -4.88 27.30 6.99
CA ASN A 239 -5.41 26.00 6.57
C ASN A 239 -5.12 25.79 5.08
N VAL A 240 -4.33 24.75 4.76
CA VAL A 240 -3.97 24.40 3.38
C VAL A 240 -4.91 23.35 2.82
N ILE A 241 -5.39 22.44 3.68
CA ILE A 241 -6.33 21.38 3.30
C ILE A 241 -7.41 21.28 4.37
N LYS A 242 -8.66 21.19 3.93
CA LYS A 242 -9.82 20.85 4.77
C LYS A 242 -10.75 19.95 3.96
N GLU A 243 -10.70 18.66 4.20
CA GLU A 243 -11.50 17.67 3.47
C GLU A 243 -12.41 16.88 4.39
N LYS A 244 -13.64 16.63 3.94
CA LYS A 244 -14.58 15.73 4.62
C LYS A 244 -14.05 14.30 4.57
N VAL A 245 -14.17 13.58 5.68
CA VAL A 245 -13.98 12.13 5.70
C VAL A 245 -15.22 11.47 5.09
N LEU A 246 -14.99 10.71 4.03
CA LEU A 246 -16.00 9.99 3.26
C LEU A 246 -16.27 8.61 3.85
N ARG A 247 -15.25 7.98 4.45
CA ARG A 247 -15.33 6.67 5.10
C ARG A 247 -14.39 6.64 6.29
N TRP A 248 -14.87 6.09 7.41
CA TRP A 248 -14.12 5.90 8.64
C TRP A 248 -14.28 4.45 9.09
N GLU A 249 -13.16 3.76 9.33
CA GLU A 249 -13.09 2.38 9.84
C GLU A 249 -12.14 2.33 11.04
#